data_AF-A0A6H9URC4-F1
#
_entry.id   AF-A0A6H9URC4-F1
#
_cell.length_a   1.000
_cell.length_b   1.000
_cell.length_c   1.000
_cell.angle_alpha   90.00
_cell.angle_beta   90.00
_cell.angle_gamma   90.00
#
_symmetry.space_group_name_H-M   'P 1'
#
loop_
_entity.id
_entity.type
_entity.pdbx_description
1 polymer ?
#
loop_
_entity_poly.entity_id
_entity_poly.type
_entity_poly.pdbx_seq_one_letter_code
_entity_poly.pdbx_strand_id
1 'polypeptide(L)' 'MTVAVALLTTALVIVIALLAAAGAGKLARLDGATYPAALTRATTAFAAVITLAAAVAGALAALFA' A
#
# COMPACT_ATOMS: atom_id res chain seq x y z
N MET A 1 -22.41 -5.99 -1.77
CA MET A 1 -21.07 -6.44 -2.21
C MET A 1 -20.96 -7.94 -1.96
N THR A 2 -20.58 -8.75 -2.95
CA THR A 2 -20.35 -10.19 -2.73
C THR A 2 -18.98 -10.40 -2.07
N VAL A 3 -18.84 -11.46 -1.25
CA VAL A 3 -17.59 -11.79 -0.55
C VAL A 3 -16.42 -11.89 -1.53
N ALA A 4 -16.65 -12.50 -2.70
CA ALA A 4 -15.64 -12.62 -3.75
C ALA A 4 -15.09 -11.27 -4.24
N VAL A 5 -15.98 -10.28 -4.46
CA VAL A 5 -15.57 -8.94 -4.92
C VAL A 5 -14.76 -8.21 -3.83
N ALA A 6 -15.14 -8.37 -2.56
CA ALA A 6 -14.38 -7.79 -1.45
C ALA A 6 -12.96 -8.38 -1.36
N LEU A 7 -12.83 -9.71 -1.45
CA LEU A 7 -11.53 -10.38 -1.42
C LEU A 7 -10.64 -9.98 -2.61
N LEU A 8 -11.21 -9.93 -3.82
CA LEU A 8 -10.48 -9.50 -5.02
C LEU A 8 -9.97 -8.05 -4.87
N THR A 9 -10.81 -7.16 -4.36
CA THR A 9 -10.44 -5.75 -4.14
C THR A 9 -9.31 -5.63 -3.12
N THR A 10 -9.41 -6.34 -2.00
CA THR A 10 -8.35 -6.37 -0.97
C THR A 10 -7.04 -6.91 -1.55
N ALA A 11 -7.08 -7.99 -2.33
CA ALA A 11 -5.89 -8.54 -2.98
C ALA A 11 -5.25 -7.53 -3.93
N LEU A 12 -6.04 -6.83 -4.74
CA LEU A 12 -5.56 -5.79 -5.64
C LEU A 12 -4.89 -4.63 -4.89
N VAL A 13 -5.49 -4.16 -3.79
CA VAL A 13 -4.91 -3.12 -2.94
C VAL A 13 -3.55 -3.56 -2.40
N ILE A 14 -3.41 -4.81 -1.95
CA ILE A 14 -2.13 -5.35 -1.47
C ILE A 14 -1.09 -5.37 -2.60
N VAL A 15 -1.46 -5.82 -3.81
CA VAL A 15 -0.54 -5.83 -4.96
C VAL A 15 -0.06 -4.41 -5.27
N ILE A 16 -0.96 -3.43 -5.32
CA ILE A 16 -0.60 -2.03 -5.56
C ILE A 16 0.33 -1.49 -4.46
N ALA A 17 0.05 -1.80 -3.19
CA ALA A 17 0.91 -1.40 -2.07
C ALA A 17 2.32 -2.01 -2.17
N LEU A 18 2.43 -3.28 -2.58
CA LEU A 18 3.71 -3.94 -2.80
C LEU A 18 4.48 -3.32 -3.97
N LEU A 19 3.80 -2.98 -5.07
CA LEU A 19 4.43 -2.31 -6.22
C LEU A 19 4.95 -0.91 -5.85
N ALA A 20 4.16 -0.14 -5.09
CA ALA A 20 4.59 1.17 -4.58
C ALA A 20 5.82 1.06 -3.67
N ALA A 21 5.82 0.08 -2.76
CA ALA A 21 6.94 -0.20 -1.87
C ALA A 21 8.21 -0.62 -2.65
N ALA A 22 8.06 -1.48 -3.65
CA ALA A 22 9.16 -1.89 -4.54
C ALA A 22 9.73 -0.68 -5.30
N GLY A 23 8.87 0.20 -5.81
CA GLY A 23 9.28 1.45 -6.47
C GLY A 23 10.08 2.36 -5.53
N ALA A 24 9.58 2.62 -4.32
CA ALA A 24 10.25 3.44 -3.32
C ALA A 24 11.60 2.85 -2.88
N GLY A 25 11.65 1.53 -2.66
CA GLY A 25 12.88 0.82 -2.31
C GLY A 25 13.90 0.86 -3.46
N LYS A 26 13.45 0.72 -4.70
CA LYS A 26 14.33 0.80 -5.87
C LYS A 26 14.84 2.22 -6.09
N LEU A 27 14.00 3.24 -5.96
CA LEU A 27 14.45 4.63 -6.02
C LEU A 27 15.48 4.91 -4.93
N ALA A 28 15.24 4.43 -3.70
CA ALA A 28 16.22 4.56 -2.63
C ALA A 28 17.55 3.85 -2.92
N ARG A 29 17.57 2.73 -3.66
CA ARG A 29 18.81 2.13 -4.18
C ARG A 29 19.51 3.02 -5.19
N LEU A 30 18.76 3.63 -6.10
CA LEU A 30 19.29 4.53 -7.10
C LEU A 30 19.87 5.81 -6.46
N ASP A 31 19.29 6.26 -5.34
CA ASP A 31 19.80 7.36 -4.52
C ASP A 31 21.04 6.98 -3.68
N GLY A 32 21.58 5.76 -3.82
CA GLY A 32 22.75 5.31 -3.08
C GLY A 32 22.51 4.92 -1.61
N ALA A 33 21.25 4.71 -1.18
CA ALA A 33 20.97 4.27 0.18
C ALA A 33 21.56 2.88 0.49
N THR A 34 21.87 2.60 1.76
CA THR A 34 22.26 1.26 2.25
C THR A 34 21.06 0.34 2.40
N TYR A 35 21.20 -0.99 2.22
CA TYR A 35 20.05 -1.95 2.17
C TYR A 35 19.00 -1.75 3.26
N PRO A 36 19.39 -1.57 4.53
CA PRO A 36 18.45 -1.27 5.60
C PRO A 36 17.64 0.00 5.34
N ALA A 37 18.28 1.09 4.90
CA ALA A 37 17.60 2.35 4.65
C ALA A 37 16.60 2.29 3.49
N ALA A 38 16.88 1.56 2.41
CA ALA A 38 15.88 1.37 1.35
C ALA A 38 14.73 0.47 1.81
N LEU A 39 15.00 -0.54 2.64
CA LEU A 39 13.94 -1.38 3.19
C LEU A 39 13.00 -0.54 4.07
N THR A 40 13.53 0.30 4.94
CA THR A 40 12.70 1.23 5.74
C THR A 40 11.84 2.12 4.85
N ARG A 41 12.40 2.72 3.78
CA ARG A 41 11.64 3.56 2.84
C ARG A 41 10.56 2.77 2.07
N ALA A 42 10.84 1.52 1.70
CA ALA A 42 9.85 0.66 1.07
C ALA A 42 8.70 0.32 2.04
N THR A 43 9.03 -0.03 3.30
CA THR A 43 8.03 -0.34 4.33
C THR A 43 7.16 0.87 4.67
N THR A 44 7.73 2.08 4.74
CA THR A 44 6.93 3.29 4.98
C THR A 44 5.98 3.58 3.83
N ALA A 45 6.41 3.39 2.57
CA ALA A 45 5.55 3.54 1.40
C ALA A 45 4.40 2.51 1.42
N PHE A 46 4.68 1.25 1.74
CA PHE A 46 3.65 0.23 1.92
C PHE A 46 2.61 0.63 2.97
N ALA A 47 3.08 1.01 4.17
CA ALA A 47 2.20 1.40 5.28
C ALA A 47 1.33 2.61 4.93
N ALA A 48 1.87 3.59 4.20
CA ALA A 48 1.13 4.75 3.75
C ALA A 48 -0.02 4.38 2.79
N VAL A 49 0.23 3.50 1.81
CA VAL A 49 -0.80 3.05 0.87
C VAL A 49 -1.92 2.29 1.58
N ILE A 50 -1.58 1.37 2.50
CA ILE A 50 -2.59 0.61 3.26
C ILE A 50 -3.40 1.51 4.19
N THR A 51 -2.76 2.49 4.83
CA THR A 51 -3.44 3.46 5.70
C THR A 51 -4.43 4.30 4.90
N LEU A 52 -4.03 4.78 3.71
CA LEU A 52 -4.91 5.52 2.82
C LEU A 52 -6.10 4.67 2.37
N ALA A 53 -5.86 3.43 1.96
CA ALA A 53 -6.92 2.52 1.54
C ALA A 53 -7.92 2.25 2.67
N ALA A 54 -7.44 2.06 3.90
CA ALA A 54 -8.28 1.89 5.08
C ALA A 54 -9.12 3.15 5.39
N ALA A 55 -8.52 4.33 5.29
CA ALA A 55 -9.22 5.60 5.52
C ALA A 55 -10.33 5.82 4.48
N VAL A 56 -10.05 5.57 3.20
CA VAL A 56 -11.05 5.68 2.12
C VAL A 56 -12.18 4.66 2.31
N ALA A 57 -11.85 3.41 2.63
CA ALA A 57 -12.84 2.38 2.92
C ALA A 57 -13.74 2.75 4.10
N GLY A 58 -13.17 3.31 5.17
CA GLY A 58 -13.92 3.82 6.31
C GLY A 58 -14.84 4.99 5.96
N ALA A 59 -14.36 5.95 5.16
CA ALA A 59 -15.16 7.08 4.70
C ALA A 59 -16.34 6.63 3.81
N LEU A 60 -16.11 5.68 2.89
CA LEU A 60 -17.16 5.08 2.06
C LEU A 60 -18.18 4.33 2.93
N ALA A 61 -17.72 3.54 3.90
CA ALA A 61 -18.61 2.83 4.82
C ALA A 61 -19.49 3.80 5.62
N ALA A 62 -18.94 4.93 6.09
CA ALA A 62 -19.71 5.96 6.79
C ALA A 62 -20.71 6.69 5.89
N LEU A 63 -20.39 6.88 4.61
CA LEU A 63 -21.29 7.52 3.64
C LEU A 63 -22.48 6.63 3.25
N PHE A 64 -22.30 5.31 3.24
CA PHE A 64 -23.33 4.33 2.88
C PHE A 64 -24.02 3.67 4.10
N ALA A 65 -23.70 4.12 5.31
CA ALA A 65 -24.37 3.72 6.55
C ALA A 65 -25.70 4.48 6.70
#